data_AF-A0AAW2J551-F1
#
_entry.id   AF-A0AAW2J551-F1
#
_cell.length_a   1.000
_cell.length_b   1.000
_cell.length_c   1.000
_cell.angle_alpha   90.00
_cell.angle_beta   90.00
_cell.angle_gamma   90.00
#
_symmetry.space_group_name_H-M   'P 1'
#
loop_
_entity.id
_entity.type
_entity.pdbx_description
1 polymer ?
#
loop_
_entity_poly.entity_id
_entity_poly.type
_entity_poly.pdbx_seq_one_letter_code
_entity_poly.pdbx_strand_id
1 'polypeptide(L)'
;MSRLSFRPRPLDFNKKIPIVKSVKDFEDDEVPTSTRNSQTLRLTAEADNEVQQSSAKKVASEIPTPQFVVVDTYERDYSPTFSQPTSYLRARGARAEIGEFVEYDLDNEDEDWLQEFNKEKKNSRS
;
A
#
# COMPACT_ATOMS: atom_id res chain seq x y z
N MET A 1 39.42 10.14 -48.14
CA MET A 1 38.24 9.53 -47.47
C MET A 1 38.62 9.26 -46.02
N SER A 2 38.02 9.93 -45.03
CA SER A 2 38.35 9.69 -43.61
C SER A 2 37.52 8.52 -43.08
N ARG A 3 38.20 7.57 -42.42
CA ARG A 3 37.55 6.38 -41.85
C ARG A 3 36.87 6.78 -40.54
N LEU A 4 35.54 6.79 -40.52
CA LEU A 4 34.78 7.05 -39.29
C LEU A 4 35.14 6.00 -38.23
N SER A 5 35.64 6.46 -37.07
CA SER A 5 35.98 5.58 -35.95
C SER A 5 34.71 5.19 -35.20
N PHE A 6 34.23 3.97 -35.45
CA PHE A 6 33.15 3.40 -34.65
C PHE A 6 33.73 2.79 -33.38
N ARG A 7 33.39 3.36 -32.22
CA ARG A 7 33.61 2.69 -30.93
C ARG A 7 32.41 1.77 -30.67
N PRO A 8 32.61 0.46 -30.47
CA PRO A 8 31.50 -0.43 -30.15
C PRO A 8 30.84 0.03 -28.85
N ARG A 9 29.57 0.43 -28.93
CA ARG A 9 28.73 0.73 -27.75
C ARG A 9 27.95 -0.53 -27.40
N PRO A 10 27.90 -0.95 -26.13
CA PRO A 10 27.08 -2.10 -25.72
C PRO A 10 25.63 -1.89 -26.16
N LEU A 11 25.04 -2.91 -26.77
CA LEU A 11 23.66 -2.86 -27.26
C LEU A 11 22.72 -2.97 -26.04
N ASP A 12 21.79 -2.02 -25.92
CA ASP A 12 20.72 -2.12 -24.93
C ASP A 12 19.63 -3.05 -25.48
N PHE A 13 19.52 -4.25 -24.88
CA PHE A 13 18.59 -5.29 -25.32
C PHE A 13 17.12 -4.97 -25.03
N ASN A 14 16.83 -4.00 -24.15
CA ASN A 14 15.46 -3.55 -23.88
C ASN A 14 15.01 -2.42 -24.81
N LYS A 15 15.96 -1.83 -25.55
CA LYS A 15 15.65 -0.78 -26.51
C LYS A 15 14.97 -1.40 -27.74
N LYS A 16 13.68 -1.07 -27.93
CA LYS A 16 12.93 -1.50 -29.12
C LYS A 16 13.60 -0.93 -30.37
N ILE A 17 14.04 -1.83 -31.24
CA ILE A 17 14.58 -1.46 -32.55
C ILE A 17 13.39 -1.23 -33.49
N PRO A 18 13.36 -0.14 -34.27
CA PRO A 18 12.36 0.01 -35.32
C PRO A 18 12.51 -1.12 -36.34
N ILE A 19 11.44 -1.87 -36.55
CA ILE A 19 11.39 -2.95 -37.54
C ILE A 19 10.67 -2.42 -38.77
N VAL A 20 11.36 -2.45 -39.90
CA VAL A 20 10.76 -2.16 -41.20
C VAL A 20 9.88 -3.34 -41.60
N LYS A 21 8.61 -3.09 -41.93
CA LYS A 21 7.65 -4.14 -42.26
C LYS A 21 7.39 -4.24 -43.76
N SER A 22 7.55 -3.16 -44.51
CA SER A 22 7.33 -3.14 -45.96
C SER A 22 8.28 -2.19 -46.67
N VAL A 23 8.50 -2.40 -47.96
CA VAL A 23 9.33 -1.51 -48.81
C VAL A 23 8.75 -0.09 -48.88
N LYS A 24 7.44 0.07 -48.65
CA LYS A 24 6.76 1.37 -48.62
C LYS A 24 7.22 2.25 -47.46
N ASP A 25 7.71 1.65 -46.36
CA ASP A 25 8.16 2.34 -45.16
C ASP A 25 9.49 3.10 -45.37
N PHE A 26 10.16 2.91 -46.52
CA PHE A 26 11.37 3.65 -46.88
C PHE A 26 11.11 4.95 -47.65
N GLU A 27 9.92 5.10 -48.24
CA GLU A 27 9.61 6.22 -49.14
C GLU A 27 9.13 7.47 -48.36
N ASP A 28 8.74 7.33 -47.10
CA ASP A 28 8.06 8.39 -46.33
C ASP A 28 9.00 9.22 -45.41
N ASP A 29 10.32 9.02 -45.50
CA ASP A 29 11.31 9.68 -44.64
C ASP A 29 12.42 10.44 -45.44
N GLU A 30 12.03 11.21 -46.45
CA GLU A 30 12.90 12.26 -47.01
C GLU A 30 12.85 13.54 -46.14
N VAL A 31 13.16 13.41 -44.84
CA VAL A 31 13.42 14.56 -43.96
C VAL A 31 14.65 14.29 -43.08
N PRO A 32 15.75 15.06 -43.21
CA PRO A 32 17.03 14.71 -42.60
C PRO A 32 17.06 15.15 -41.14
N THR A 33 16.49 14.36 -40.22
CA THR A 33 16.68 14.62 -38.77
C THR A 33 17.89 13.87 -38.25
N SER A 34 19.07 14.24 -38.74
CA SER A 34 20.37 13.79 -38.24
C SER A 34 20.59 14.30 -36.81
N THR A 35 20.24 13.49 -35.81
CA THR A 35 20.51 13.78 -34.39
C THR A 35 21.78 13.07 -33.92
N ARG A 36 22.91 13.36 -34.56
CA ARG A 36 24.19 12.66 -34.32
C ARG A 36 25.08 13.33 -33.27
N ASN A 37 24.55 13.90 -32.18
CA ASN A 37 25.38 14.71 -31.27
C ASN A 37 25.23 14.43 -29.74
N SER A 38 24.82 13.24 -29.29
CA SER A 38 24.63 12.96 -27.84
C SER A 38 25.68 12.03 -27.20
N GLN A 39 26.98 12.23 -27.49
CA GLN A 39 28.06 11.41 -26.90
C GLN A 39 28.99 12.12 -25.92
N THR A 40 28.72 13.36 -25.49
CA THR A 40 29.69 14.14 -24.69
C THR A 40 29.25 14.49 -23.27
N LEU A 41 28.43 13.66 -22.59
CA LEU A 41 27.93 14.02 -21.25
C LEU A 41 27.80 12.85 -20.25
N ARG A 42 28.66 11.81 -20.35
CA ARG A 42 28.71 10.72 -19.35
C ARG A 42 30.12 10.27 -18.97
N LEU A 43 31.06 11.21 -18.87
CA LEU A 43 32.36 10.96 -18.23
C LEU A 43 32.48 11.91 -17.04
N THR A 44 31.86 11.53 -15.93
CA THR A 44 32.25 11.80 -14.52
C THR A 44 31.00 11.60 -13.66
N ALA A 45 30.79 10.36 -13.22
CA ALA A 45 29.96 10.08 -12.06
C ALA A 45 30.88 9.40 -11.04
N GLU A 46 31.51 10.21 -10.19
CA GLU A 46 31.91 9.78 -8.86
C GLU A 46 31.41 10.83 -7.87
N ALA A 47 30.70 10.33 -6.85
CA ALA A 47 30.37 10.96 -5.58
C ALA A 47 29.67 12.33 -5.65
N ASP A 48 28.37 12.38 -5.35
CA ASP A 48 27.94 12.54 -3.96
C ASP A 48 26.40 12.45 -3.86
N ASN A 49 25.93 12.26 -2.63
CA ASN A 49 24.54 12.31 -2.21
C ASN A 49 23.82 13.54 -2.78
N GLU A 50 22.79 13.33 -3.59
CA GLU A 50 21.56 14.10 -3.52
C GLU A 50 20.45 13.36 -4.25
N VAL A 51 19.33 13.16 -3.55
CA VAL A 51 18.09 12.60 -4.10
C VAL A 51 17.69 13.46 -5.30
N GLN A 52 18.00 12.99 -6.51
CA GLN A 52 17.47 13.59 -7.72
C GLN A 52 15.96 13.37 -7.72
N GLN A 53 15.26 14.40 -7.26
CA GLN A 53 13.83 14.58 -7.40
C GLN A 53 13.52 14.58 -8.90
N SER A 54 13.31 13.39 -9.46
CA SER A 54 12.90 13.26 -10.84
C SER A 54 11.54 13.93 -10.98
N SER A 55 11.52 15.07 -11.69
CA SER A 55 10.31 15.81 -12.06
C SER A 55 9.54 15.09 -13.16
N ALA A 56 9.33 13.78 -12.99
CA ALA A 56 8.41 13.02 -13.79
C ALA A 56 6.99 13.36 -13.33
N LYS A 57 6.40 14.39 -13.93
CA LYS A 57 4.95 14.58 -13.98
C LYS A 57 4.32 13.47 -14.84
N LYS A 58 4.54 12.21 -14.47
CA LYS A 58 3.54 11.18 -14.71
C LYS A 58 2.59 11.34 -13.54
N VAL A 59 1.33 11.64 -13.82
CA VAL A 59 0.26 11.59 -12.83
C VAL A 59 0.27 10.15 -12.29
N ALA A 60 1.04 9.92 -11.23
CA ALA A 60 0.96 8.70 -10.46
C ALA A 60 -0.46 8.69 -9.91
N SER A 61 -1.21 7.63 -10.19
CA SER A 61 -2.52 7.43 -9.58
C SER A 61 -2.37 7.59 -8.07
N GLU A 62 -3.03 8.61 -7.52
CA GLU A 62 -2.99 8.89 -6.09
C GLU A 62 -3.52 7.67 -5.34
N ILE A 63 -2.72 7.12 -4.43
CA ILE A 63 -3.14 5.97 -3.62
C ILE A 63 -4.16 6.49 -2.60
N PRO A 64 -5.40 5.98 -2.59
CA PRO A 64 -6.42 6.49 -1.68
C PRO A 64 -6.03 6.23 -0.22
N THR A 65 -6.25 7.23 0.62
CA THR A 65 -6.06 7.10 2.08
C THR A 65 -7.31 6.46 2.71
N PRO A 66 -7.17 5.46 3.59
CA PRO A 66 -8.33 4.87 4.27
C PRO A 66 -9.03 5.90 5.16
N GLN A 67 -10.36 5.81 5.22
CA GLN A 67 -11.16 6.58 6.16
C GLN A 67 -11.23 5.83 7.49
N PHE A 68 -11.33 6.58 8.59
CA PHE A 68 -11.61 6.03 9.91
C PHE A 68 -12.99 6.48 10.37
N VAL A 69 -13.62 5.66 11.22
CA VAL A 69 -14.94 5.91 11.80
C VAL A 69 -14.80 5.86 13.31
N VAL A 70 -15.42 6.83 13.98
CA VAL A 70 -15.55 6.83 15.44
C VAL A 70 -16.82 6.05 15.78
N VAL A 71 -16.70 5.08 16.69
CA VAL A 71 -17.83 4.25 17.14
C VAL A 71 -18.37 4.83 18.43
N ASP A 72 -19.61 5.33 18.40
CA ASP A 72 -20.23 6.01 19.55
C ASP A 72 -20.33 5.13 20.81
N THR A 73 -20.47 3.82 20.64
CA THR A 73 -20.63 2.87 21.75
C THR A 73 -19.30 2.41 22.35
N TYR A 74 -18.15 2.80 21.79
CA TYR A 74 -16.84 2.26 22.16
C TYR A 74 -16.55 2.36 23.66
N GLU A 75 -16.77 3.54 24.25
CA GLU A 75 -16.52 3.79 25.69
C GLU A 75 -17.50 3.03 26.61
N ARG A 76 -18.65 2.59 26.08
CA ARG A 76 -19.60 1.74 26.80
C ARG A 76 -19.21 0.27 26.70
N ASP A 77 -18.79 -0.16 25.52
CA ASP A 77 -18.52 -1.57 25.21
C ASP A 77 -17.15 -2.01 25.75
N TYR A 78 -16.19 -1.08 25.88
CA TYR A 78 -14.85 -1.32 26.41
C TYR A 78 -14.54 -0.42 27.61
N SER A 79 -14.37 -1.04 28.78
CA SER A 79 -13.98 -0.30 29.98
C SER A 79 -12.45 -0.08 30.06
N PRO A 80 -11.97 1.13 30.38
CA PRO A 80 -10.54 1.45 30.47
C PRO A 80 -9.93 0.97 31.80
N THR A 81 -9.94 -0.34 32.03
CA THR A 81 -9.49 -0.97 33.28
C THR A 81 -7.98 -1.26 33.33
N PHE A 82 -7.26 -1.01 32.24
CA PHE A 82 -5.83 -1.29 32.16
C PHE A 82 -4.99 -0.29 32.96
N SER A 83 -4.23 -0.78 33.92
CA SER A 83 -3.22 0.00 34.66
C SER A 83 -1.80 -0.33 34.17
N GLN A 84 -1.09 0.65 33.62
CA GLN A 84 0.26 0.43 33.09
C GLN A 84 1.26 0.07 34.20
N PRO A 85 1.94 -1.09 34.12
CA PRO A 85 2.97 -1.44 35.09
C PRO A 85 4.26 -0.64 34.87
N THR A 86 5.08 -0.54 35.92
CA THR A 86 6.41 0.14 35.88
C THR A 86 7.47 -0.64 35.10
N SER A 87 7.16 -1.86 34.66
CA SER A 87 8.07 -2.73 33.91
C SER A 87 7.39 -3.21 32.63
N TYR A 88 8.17 -3.71 31.68
CA TYR A 88 7.61 -4.28 30.45
C TYR A 88 6.74 -5.51 30.72
N LEU A 89 5.67 -5.64 29.95
CA LEU A 89 4.75 -6.76 30.00
C LEU A 89 5.51 -8.07 29.73
N ARG A 90 5.42 -9.01 30.66
CA ARG A 90 5.92 -10.37 30.50
C ARG A 90 4.72 -11.29 30.34
N ALA A 91 4.40 -11.63 29.11
CA ALA A 91 3.29 -12.54 28.84
C ALA A 91 3.53 -13.88 29.55
N ARG A 92 2.62 -14.27 30.44
CA ARG A 92 2.43 -15.67 30.83
C ARG A 92 1.35 -16.26 29.94
N GLY A 93 1.42 -17.57 29.67
CA GLY A 93 0.48 -18.24 28.77
C GLY A 93 -0.98 -17.98 29.17
N ALA A 94 -1.84 -17.82 28.17
CA ALA A 94 -3.21 -17.30 28.24
C ALA A 94 -4.15 -17.97 29.26
N ARG A 95 -3.75 -19.09 29.88
CA ARG A 95 -4.61 -19.91 30.73
C ARG A 95 -4.56 -19.55 32.21
N ALA A 96 -3.63 -18.68 32.63
CA ALA A 96 -3.42 -18.43 34.06
C ALA A 96 -4.32 -17.34 34.66
N GLU A 97 -4.94 -16.46 33.85
CA GLU A 97 -5.60 -15.25 34.38
C GLU A 97 -6.91 -14.82 33.69
N ILE A 98 -7.38 -15.51 32.63
CA ILE A 98 -8.74 -15.26 32.14
C ILE A 98 -9.69 -15.93 33.11
N GLY A 99 -10.56 -15.11 33.71
CA GLY A 99 -11.60 -15.53 34.66
C GLY A 99 -12.58 -16.55 34.06
N GLU A 100 -13.72 -16.72 34.73
CA GLU A 100 -14.74 -17.70 34.37
C GLU A 100 -15.00 -17.71 32.85
N PHE A 101 -14.71 -18.85 32.22
CA PHE A 101 -14.86 -19.04 30.79
C PHE A 101 -16.34 -19.03 30.45
N VAL A 102 -16.81 -17.97 29.81
CA VAL A 102 -18.17 -17.89 29.27
C VAL A 102 -18.15 -18.52 27.88
N GLU A 103 -18.94 -19.58 27.69
CA GLU A 103 -18.98 -20.37 26.45
C GLU A 103 -19.96 -19.80 25.41
N TYR A 104 -20.90 -18.96 25.83
CA TYR A 104 -22.00 -18.49 24.99
C TYR A 104 -22.29 -17.01 25.22
N ASP A 105 -22.35 -16.24 24.12
CA ASP A 105 -22.76 -14.84 24.11
C ASP A 105 -24.23 -14.76 23.67
N LEU A 106 -25.07 -14.09 24.47
CA LEU A 106 -26.50 -13.90 24.16
C LEU A 106 -26.66 -12.95 22.98
N ASP A 107 -27.53 -13.31 22.04
CA ASP A 107 -27.86 -12.45 20.91
C ASP A 107 -29.12 -11.61 21.17
N ASN A 108 -29.58 -10.90 20.13
CA ASN A 108 -30.75 -10.04 20.22
C ASN A 108 -32.04 -10.82 20.50
N GLU A 109 -32.19 -12.03 19.95
CA GLU A 109 -33.38 -12.86 20.16
C GLU A 109 -33.43 -13.36 21.60
N ASP A 110 -32.29 -13.80 22.12
CA ASP A 110 -32.13 -14.24 23.50
C ASP A 110 -32.48 -13.11 24.50
N GLU A 111 -31.98 -11.89 24.25
CA GLU A 111 -32.24 -10.73 25.09
C GLU A 111 -33.73 -10.34 25.06
N ASP A 112 -34.36 -10.32 23.88
CA ASP A 112 -35.78 -10.03 23.72
C ASP A 112 -36.65 -11.05 24.48
N TRP A 113 -36.34 -12.33 24.31
CA TRP A 113 -37.01 -13.43 25.02
C TRP A 113 -36.85 -13.30 26.53
N LEU A 114 -35.62 -13.04 27.00
CA LEU A 114 -35.32 -12.91 28.43
C LEU A 114 -36.06 -11.73 29.06
N GLN A 115 -36.21 -10.62 28.33
CA GLN A 115 -36.98 -9.47 28.78
C GLN A 115 -38.47 -9.77 28.89
N GLU A 116 -39.07 -10.46 27.92
CA GLU A 116 -40.49 -10.84 27.96
C GLU A 116 -40.77 -11.79 29.12
N PHE A 117 -39.98 -12.86 29.25
CA PHE A 117 -40.10 -13.83 30.32
C PHE A 117 -40.04 -13.17 31.72
N ASN A 118 -39.14 -12.21 31.91
CA ASN A 118 -38.99 -11.51 33.19
C ASN A 118 -40.14 -10.51 33.47
N LYS A 119 -40.82 -9.98 32.45
CA LYS A 119 -41.99 -9.11 32.62
C LYS A 119 -43.19 -9.89 33.14
N GLU A 120 -43.48 -11.06 32.60
CA GLU A 120 -44.58 -11.93 33.04
C GLU A 120 -44.46 -12.33 34.52
N LYS A 121 -43.23 -12.60 34.96
CA LYS A 121 -42.93 -12.97 36.36
C LYS A 121 -43.08 -11.82 37.35
N LYS A 122 -42.87 -10.58 36.92
CA LYS A 122 -43.09 -9.39 37.77
C LYS A 122 -44.59 -9.10 37.92
N ASN A 123 -45.36 -9.26 36.83
CA ASN A 123 -46.79 -9.01 36.85
C ASN A 123 -47.58 -10.05 37.65
N SER A 124 -47.07 -11.28 37.76
CA SER A 124 -47.67 -12.35 38.58
C SER A 124 -47.32 -12.30 40.07
N ARG A 125 -46.40 -11.41 40.47
CA ARG A 125 -45.97 -11.20 41.87
C ARG A 125 -46.45 -9.88 42.48
N SER A 126 -47.16 -9.06 41.71
CA SER A 126 -47.89 -7.88 42.18
C SER A 126 -49.36 -8.21 42.41
#